data_AF-A0A942H9L3-F1
#
_entry.id   AF-A0A942H9L3-F1
#
_cell.length_a   1.000
_cell.length_b   1.000
_cell.length_c   1.000
_cell.angle_alpha   90.00
_cell.angle_beta   90.00
_cell.angle_gamma   90.00
#
_symmetry.space_group_name_H-M   'P 1'
#
loop_
_entity.id
_entity.type
_entity.pdbx_description
1 polymer ?
#
loop_
_entity_poly.entity_id
_entity_poly.type
_entity_poly.pdbx_seq_one_letter_code
_entity_poly.pdbx_strand_id
1 'polypeptide(L)'
;MPDQNSISIQRPDLLSGVYIAGNRAGDRGFINPAAFGLPARLVYGNAPRNVARGPGLVQYDTSLSKIFAVTENQKIEFRVDGFNLFNRPQYGQPDGFLGTVTYNAAGVAALAANPFFGQSRFPLSVDIGTGTNRSLQFSLRYSF
;
A
#
# COMPACT_ATOMS: atom_id res chain seq x y z
N MET A 1 -14.82 14.52 -12.79
CA MET A 1 -13.65 15.41 -12.66
C MET A 1 -13.82 16.22 -11.38
N PRO A 2 -12.75 16.64 -10.66
CA PRO A 2 -12.89 17.49 -9.48
C PRO A 2 -13.55 18.81 -9.89
N ASP A 3 -14.71 19.12 -9.32
CA ASP A 3 -15.64 20.16 -9.76
C ASP A 3 -15.49 21.49 -8.99
N GLN A 4 -14.40 21.65 -8.23
CA GLN A 4 -14.12 22.77 -7.31
C GLN A 4 -15.17 23.03 -6.22
N ASN A 5 -16.21 22.20 -6.16
CA ASN A 5 -17.29 22.28 -5.19
C ASN A 5 -17.13 21.21 -4.10
N SER A 6 -16.36 20.16 -4.39
CA SER A 6 -16.12 19.04 -3.49
C SER A 6 -14.81 19.20 -2.70
N ILE A 7 -14.89 19.87 -1.57
CA ILE A 7 -13.79 20.16 -0.63
C ILE A 7 -13.04 18.93 -0.06
N SER A 8 -13.58 17.71 -0.14
CA SER A 8 -12.97 16.48 0.38
C SER A 8 -12.21 15.63 -0.66
N ILE A 9 -12.45 15.84 -1.95
CA ILE A 9 -11.82 15.10 -3.06
C ILE A 9 -11.05 16.04 -4.01
N GLN A 10 -10.85 17.28 -3.58
CA GLN A 10 -10.13 18.30 -4.32
C GLN A 10 -8.63 18.09 -4.22
N ARG A 11 -7.93 18.48 -5.29
CA ARG A 11 -6.46 18.47 -5.31
C ARG A 11 -5.96 19.44 -4.23
N PRO A 12 -5.04 19.03 -3.33
CA PRO A 12 -4.55 19.90 -2.26
C PRO A 12 -3.57 20.95 -2.79
N ASP A 13 -3.27 21.93 -1.94
CA ASP A 13 -2.13 22.82 -2.13
C ASP A 13 -0.86 22.21 -1.53
N LEU A 14 0.26 22.35 -2.22
CA LEU A 14 1.59 22.04 -1.73
C LEU A 14 2.19 23.28 -1.08
N LEU A 15 2.53 23.18 0.20
CA LEU A 15 3.13 24.27 0.96
C LEU A 15 4.64 24.30 0.75
N SER A 16 5.17 25.48 0.41
CA SER A 16 6.61 25.65 0.18
C SER A 16 7.40 25.56 1.49
N GLY A 17 8.60 24.96 1.43
CA GLY A 17 9.50 24.86 2.58
C GLY A 17 9.24 23.69 3.54
N VAL A 18 8.22 22.86 3.28
CA VAL A 18 7.93 21.67 4.09
C VAL A 18 8.22 20.39 3.31
N TYR A 19 8.99 19.49 3.90
CA TYR A 19 9.28 18.18 3.29
C TYR A 19 8.01 17.34 3.18
N ILE A 20 7.79 16.80 1.98
CA ILE A 20 6.61 15.98 1.64
C ILE A 20 6.68 14.59 2.27
N ALA A 21 7.88 14.02 2.41
CA ALA A 21 8.06 12.71 3.00
C ALA A 21 7.73 12.77 4.50
N GLY A 22 6.83 11.89 4.93
CA GLY A 22 6.47 11.73 6.33
C GLY A 22 7.56 11.01 7.14
N ASN A 23 7.42 11.06 8.47
CA ASN A 23 8.27 10.27 9.35
C ASN A 23 7.84 8.79 9.29
N ARG A 24 8.73 7.95 8.78
CA ARG A 24 8.52 6.50 8.65
C ARG A 24 8.66 5.77 9.98
N ALA A 25 9.18 6.42 11.02
CA ALA A 25 9.32 5.83 12.35
C ALA A 25 7.99 5.88 13.09
N GLY A 26 7.45 4.72 13.47
CA GLY A 26 6.27 4.60 14.35
C GLY A 26 4.94 4.42 13.62
N ASP A 27 4.53 5.38 12.79
CA ASP A 27 3.11 5.50 12.42
C ASP A 27 2.79 5.13 10.97
N ARG A 28 3.75 4.53 10.25
CA ARG A 28 3.60 4.25 8.81
C ARG A 28 3.21 5.53 8.03
N GLY A 29 3.68 6.70 8.50
CA GLY A 29 3.46 8.01 7.92
C GLY A 29 4.42 8.24 6.76
N PHE A 30 3.94 7.97 5.54
CA PHE A 30 4.74 8.12 4.32
C PHE A 30 4.70 9.54 3.76
N ILE A 31 3.63 10.28 4.06
CA ILE A 31 3.41 11.64 3.59
C ILE A 31 3.24 12.54 4.81
N ASN A 32 3.92 13.68 4.82
CA ASN A 32 3.81 14.69 5.84
C ASN A 32 2.54 15.52 5.60
N PRO A 33 1.54 15.47 6.50
CA PRO A 33 0.32 16.28 6.35
C PRO A 33 0.59 17.78 6.34
N ALA A 34 1.63 18.24 7.05
CA ALA A 34 1.99 19.66 7.12
C ALA A 34 2.55 20.21 5.79
N ALA A 35 2.89 19.35 4.82
CA ALA A 35 3.27 19.79 3.48
C ALA A 35 2.07 20.11 2.59
N PHE A 36 0.85 19.81 3.04
CA PHE A 36 -0.36 19.96 2.25
C PHE A 36 -1.39 20.83 2.94
N GLY A 37 -2.00 21.73 2.17
CA GLY A 37 -3.09 22.59 2.58
C GLY A 37 -4.37 22.25 1.84
N LEU A 38 -5.51 22.54 2.46
CA LEU A 38 -6.80 22.56 1.77
C LEU A 38 -6.88 23.86 0.94
N PRO A 39 -7.18 23.78 -0.36
CA PRO A 39 -7.32 24.98 -1.18
C PRO A 39 -8.56 25.78 -0.78
N ALA A 40 -8.56 27.07 -1.10
CA ALA A 40 -9.74 27.92 -0.91
C ALA A 40 -10.94 27.38 -1.73
N ARG A 41 -12.16 27.65 -1.24
CA ARG A 41 -13.39 27.27 -1.97
C ARG A 41 -13.36 27.84 -3.39
N LEU A 42 -13.77 27.03 -4.36
CA LEU A 42 -13.79 27.39 -5.79
C LEU A 42 -12.40 27.64 -6.43
N VAL A 43 -11.30 27.23 -5.77
CA VAL A 43 -9.92 27.39 -6.29
C VAL A 43 -9.25 26.02 -6.45
N TYR A 44 -8.73 25.68 -7.63
CA TYR A 44 -8.00 24.43 -7.80
C TYR A 44 -6.71 24.42 -6.98
N GLY A 45 -6.43 23.32 -6.27
CA GLY A 45 -5.15 23.20 -5.58
C GLY A 45 -3.98 22.99 -6.53
N ASN A 46 -2.80 23.39 -6.09
CA ASN A 46 -1.58 23.44 -6.91
C ASN A 46 -0.67 22.19 -6.83
N ALA A 47 -1.03 21.18 -6.02
CA ALA A 47 -0.16 20.02 -5.84
C ALA A 47 0.07 19.25 -7.17
N PRO A 48 1.32 18.89 -7.50
CA PRO A 48 1.63 18.10 -8.68
C PRO A 48 1.01 16.71 -8.62
N ARG A 49 0.82 16.08 -9.79
CA ARG A 49 0.45 14.66 -9.86
C ARG A 49 1.59 13.80 -9.32
N ASN A 50 1.28 12.78 -8.51
CA ASN A 50 2.23 11.81 -7.97
C ASN A 50 3.37 12.44 -7.14
N VAL A 51 3.10 13.57 -6.49
CA VAL A 51 4.10 14.32 -5.71
C VAL A 51 4.64 13.56 -4.49
N ALA A 52 3.90 12.56 -4.00
CA ALA A 52 4.29 11.72 -2.89
C ALA A 52 4.42 10.24 -3.29
N ARG A 53 5.23 9.49 -2.54
CA ARG A 53 5.49 8.05 -2.74
C ARG A 53 5.11 7.27 -1.50
N GLY A 54 4.41 6.16 -1.70
CA GLY A 54 4.06 5.21 -0.65
C GLY A 54 5.20 4.27 -0.25
N PRO A 55 4.90 3.27 0.61
CA PRO A 55 5.84 2.23 0.96
C PRO A 55 6.32 1.46 -0.27
N GLY A 56 7.60 1.09 -0.25
CA GLY A 56 8.15 0.13 -1.20
C GLY A 56 7.72 -1.29 -0.87
N LEU A 57 7.55 -2.10 -1.91
CA LEU A 57 7.24 -3.52 -1.81
C LEU A 57 8.53 -4.33 -1.94
N VAL A 58 8.76 -5.25 -1.00
CA VAL A 58 9.89 -6.19 -1.05
C VAL A 58 9.42 -7.57 -0.62
N GLN A 59 9.27 -8.49 -1.58
CA GLN A 59 8.86 -9.87 -1.37
C GLN A 59 9.91 -10.82 -1.93
N TYR A 60 10.14 -11.92 -1.22
CA TYR A 60 11.08 -12.97 -1.61
C TYR A 60 10.30 -14.24 -1.87
N ASP A 61 10.30 -14.67 -3.13
CA ASP A 61 9.67 -15.90 -3.57
C ASP A 61 10.77 -16.86 -4.03
N THR A 62 10.67 -18.14 -3.64
CA THR A 62 11.75 -19.11 -3.82
C THR A 62 11.18 -20.47 -4.13
N SER A 63 11.83 -21.17 -5.06
CA SER A 63 11.50 -22.54 -5.46
C SER A 63 12.74 -23.40 -5.26
N LEU A 64 12.58 -24.53 -4.58
CA LEU A 64 13.61 -25.56 -4.46
C LEU A 64 13.05 -26.90 -4.95
N SER A 65 13.74 -27.56 -5.88
CA SER A 65 13.40 -28.92 -6.29
C SER A 65 14.62 -29.83 -6.24
N LYS A 66 14.36 -31.11 -5.94
CA LYS A 66 15.38 -32.16 -5.93
C LYS A 66 14.80 -33.43 -6.53
N ILE A 67 15.56 -34.03 -7.44
CA ILE A 67 15.26 -35.31 -8.05
C ILE A 67 16.09 -36.39 -7.34
N PHE A 68 15.40 -37.41 -6.87
CA PHE A 68 15.97 -38.63 -6.31
C PHE A 68 15.83 -39.74 -7.34
N ALA A 69 16.95 -40.33 -7.77
CA ALA A 69 16.93 -41.55 -8.56
C ALA A 69 16.57 -42.73 -7.63
N VAL A 70 15.50 -43.45 -7.95
CA VAL A 70 15.11 -44.67 -7.25
C VAL A 70 15.76 -45.87 -7.92
N THR A 71 15.65 -45.94 -9.25
CA THR A 71 16.34 -46.89 -10.13
C THR A 71 16.78 -46.18 -11.42
N GLU A 72 17.36 -46.91 -12.37
CA GLU A 72 17.80 -46.35 -13.67
C GLU A 72 16.66 -45.67 -14.45
N ASN A 73 15.44 -46.21 -14.36
CA ASN A 73 14.26 -45.68 -15.05
C ASN A 73 13.25 -44.98 -14.13
N GLN A 74 13.41 -45.06 -12.80
CA GLN A 74 12.45 -44.50 -11.84
C GLN A 74 13.01 -43.30 -11.08
N LYS A 75 12.23 -42.22 -11.01
CA LYS A 75 12.62 -40.95 -10.38
C LYS A 75 11.50 -40.42 -9.50
N ILE A 76 11.89 -39.81 -8.38
CA ILE A 76 11.01 -39.03 -7.51
C ILE A 76 11.52 -37.59 -7.50
N GLU A 77 10.69 -36.64 -7.87
CA GLU A 77 10.97 -35.22 -7.71
C GLU A 77 10.17 -34.67 -6.53
N PHE A 78 10.88 -34.06 -5.59
CA PHE A 78 10.30 -33.28 -4.52
C PHE A 78 10.54 -31.80 -4.79
N ARG A 79 9.49 -30.99 -4.69
CA ARG A 79 9.56 -29.54 -4.88
C ARG A 79 8.85 -28.81 -3.75
N VAL A 80 9.48 -27.71 -3.32
CA VAL A 80 8.96 -26.76 -2.35
C VAL A 80 8.97 -25.38 -2.97
N ASP A 81 7.80 -24.75 -3.04
CA ASP A 81 7.65 -23.36 -3.43
C ASP A 81 7.27 -22.55 -2.19
N GLY A 82 8.01 -21.48 -1.90
CA GLY A 82 7.75 -20.56 -0.81
C GLY A 82 7.53 -19.14 -1.32
N PHE A 83 6.40 -18.54 -0.94
CA PHE A 83 6.04 -17.17 -1.25
C PHE A 83 6.09 -16.31 0.01
N ASN A 84 6.55 -15.06 -0.13
CA ASN A 84 6.82 -14.18 1.00
C ASN A 84 7.65 -14.90 2.08
N LEU A 85 8.80 -15.44 1.66
CA LEU A 85 9.61 -16.36 2.45
C LEU A 85 10.01 -15.78 3.81
N PHE A 86 10.25 -14.47 3.95
CA PHE A 86 10.58 -13.84 5.23
C PHE A 86 9.37 -13.30 6.00
N ASN A 87 8.15 -13.56 5.53
CA ASN A 87 6.90 -13.08 6.13
C ASN A 87 6.90 -11.57 6.38
N ARG A 88 7.39 -10.78 5.41
CA ARG A 88 7.45 -9.32 5.51
C ARG A 88 6.07 -8.73 5.20
N PRO A 89 5.48 -7.92 6.09
CA PRO A 89 4.24 -7.19 5.78
C PRO A 89 4.47 -6.22 4.62
N GLN A 90 3.65 -6.32 3.59
CA GLN A 90 3.58 -5.31 2.53
C GLN A 90 2.42 -4.38 2.82
N TYR A 91 2.66 -3.08 2.81
CA TYR A 91 1.64 -2.08 3.10
C TYR A 91 1.08 -1.47 1.83
N GLY A 92 -0.22 -1.17 1.85
CA GLY A 92 -0.90 -0.50 0.75
C GLY A 92 -0.48 0.94 0.58
N GLN A 93 -1.10 1.62 -0.39
CA GLN A 93 -0.87 3.05 -0.60
C GLN A 93 -1.32 3.86 0.63
N PRO A 94 -0.63 4.96 0.95
CA PRO A 94 -1.07 5.87 2.00
C PRO A 94 -2.39 6.54 1.62
N ASP A 95 -3.18 6.93 2.62
CA ASP A 95 -4.41 7.69 2.40
C ASP A 95 -4.12 9.02 1.68
N GLY A 96 -4.74 9.23 0.53
CA GLY A 96 -4.57 10.41 -0.31
C GLY A 96 -5.61 11.51 -0.08
N PHE A 97 -6.60 11.28 0.79
CA PHE A 97 -7.64 12.25 1.09
C PHE A 97 -7.22 13.16 2.25
N LEU A 98 -6.96 14.44 1.95
CA LEU A 98 -6.51 15.41 2.95
C LEU A 98 -7.64 15.78 3.95
N GLY A 99 -8.89 15.73 3.50
CA GLY A 99 -10.06 16.08 4.30
C GLY A 99 -11.15 15.02 4.26
N THR A 100 -11.94 14.96 5.32
CA THR A 100 -13.16 14.15 5.41
C THR A 100 -14.36 15.04 5.67
N VAL A 101 -15.53 14.63 5.16
CA VAL A 101 -16.80 15.32 5.47
C VAL A 101 -17.34 14.73 6.76
N THR A 102 -17.55 15.57 7.77
CA THR A 102 -18.21 15.23 9.02
C THR A 102 -19.53 15.99 9.12
N TYR A 103 -20.53 15.40 9.76
CA TYR A 103 -21.82 16.06 9.96
C TYR A 103 -21.99 16.41 11.44
N ASN A 104 -22.46 17.61 11.73
CA ASN A 104 -22.84 17.97 13.10
C ASN A 104 -24.20 17.36 13.47
N ALA A 105 -24.61 17.52 14.73
CA ALA A 105 -25.90 17.00 15.22
C ALA A 105 -27.14 17.55 14.48
N ALA A 106 -27.00 18.68 13.79
CA ALA A 106 -28.05 19.29 12.97
C ALA A 106 -28.02 18.81 11.49
N GLY A 107 -27.16 17.84 11.14
CA GLY A 107 -27.03 17.32 9.78
C GLY A 107 -26.28 18.24 8.80
N VAL A 108 -25.62 19.28 9.31
CA VAL A 108 -24.82 20.19 8.48
C VAL A 108 -23.42 19.61 8.27
N ALA A 109 -23.01 19.52 7.01
CA ALA A 109 -21.68 19.07 6.63
C ALA A 109 -20.61 20.11 6.99
N ALA A 110 -19.53 19.64 7.60
CA ALA A 110 -18.32 20.39 7.91
C ALA A 110 -17.09 19.61 7.42
N LEU A 111 -16.04 20.35 7.06
CA LEU A 111 -14.77 19.76 6.68
C LEU A 111 -13.91 19.55 7.92
N ALA A 112 -13.40 18.33 8.09
CA ALA A 112 -12.38 18.03 9.07
C ALA A 112 -11.11 17.56 8.36
N ALA A 113 -9.95 17.87 8.94
CA ALA A 113 -8.69 17.27 8.50
C ALA A 113 -8.78 15.75 8.71
N ASN A 114 -8.36 14.98 7.69
CA ASN A 114 -8.29 13.53 7.84
C ASN A 114 -7.06 13.17 8.69
N PRO A 115 -7.23 12.59 9.91
CA PRO A 115 -6.10 12.24 10.76
C PRO A 115 -5.24 11.10 10.18
N PHE A 116 -5.72 10.43 9.13
CA PHE A 116 -5.04 9.31 8.48
C PHE A 116 -4.33 9.70 7.18
N PHE A 117 -4.44 10.95 6.73
CA PHE A 117 -3.77 11.41 5.53
C PHE A 117 -2.28 11.06 5.58
N GLY A 118 -1.78 10.47 4.50
CA GLY A 118 -0.38 10.10 4.39
C GLY A 118 0.05 8.86 5.16
N GLN A 119 -0.86 8.19 5.87
CA GLN A 119 -0.58 6.94 6.58
C GLN A 119 -0.99 5.72 5.76
N SER A 120 -0.17 4.67 5.78
CA SER A 120 -0.60 3.34 5.29
C SER A 120 -1.01 2.45 6.47
N ARG A 121 -2.31 2.20 6.59
CA ARG A 121 -2.88 1.59 7.81
C ARG A 121 -3.11 0.09 7.69
N PHE A 122 -3.24 -0.42 6.47
CA PHE A 122 -3.53 -1.81 6.21
C PHE A 122 -2.46 -2.47 5.35
N PRO A 123 -2.11 -3.73 5.62
CA PRO A 123 -1.32 -4.49 4.68
C PRO A 123 -2.09 -4.63 3.36
N LEU A 124 -1.36 -4.79 2.26
CA LEU A 124 -1.94 -5.28 1.02
C LEU A 124 -2.61 -6.63 1.31
N SER A 125 -3.89 -6.73 0.98
CA SER A 125 -4.69 -7.94 1.17
C SER A 125 -5.12 -8.42 -0.20
N VAL A 126 -4.33 -9.34 -0.77
CA VAL A 126 -4.61 -10.00 -2.05
C VAL A 126 -4.41 -11.49 -1.83
N ASP A 127 -5.19 -12.33 -2.50
CA ASP A 127 -5.19 -13.77 -2.25
C ASP A 127 -4.09 -14.52 -3.01
N ILE A 128 -3.55 -13.94 -4.09
CA ILE A 128 -2.47 -14.52 -4.89
C ILE A 128 -1.44 -13.47 -5.34
N GLY A 129 -0.19 -13.91 -5.50
CA GLY A 129 0.90 -13.09 -6.05
C GLY A 129 1.60 -12.23 -5.00
N THR A 130 1.72 -10.94 -5.29
CA THR A 130 2.55 -10.03 -4.50
C THR A 130 1.74 -9.37 -3.39
N GLY A 131 2.26 -9.37 -2.16
CA GLY A 131 1.62 -8.77 -1.00
C GLY A 131 0.78 -9.73 -0.16
N THR A 132 0.78 -11.04 -0.48
CA THR A 132 0.08 -12.05 0.32
C THR A 132 0.81 -12.35 1.64
N ASN A 133 0.13 -13.09 2.51
CA ASN A 133 0.78 -13.78 3.63
C ASN A 133 1.80 -14.83 3.12
N ARG A 134 2.66 -15.31 4.02
CA ARG A 134 3.58 -16.41 3.71
C ARG A 134 2.77 -17.66 3.36
N SER A 135 3.07 -18.26 2.21
CA SER A 135 2.53 -19.55 1.81
C SER A 135 3.65 -20.49 1.38
N LEU A 136 3.49 -21.77 1.72
CA LEU A 136 4.40 -22.84 1.33
C LEU A 136 3.58 -23.90 0.58
N GLN A 137 4.06 -24.28 -0.60
CA GLN A 137 3.47 -25.32 -1.41
C GLN A 137 4.48 -26.46 -1.58
N PHE A 138 3.97 -27.68 -1.48
CA PHE A 138 4.77 -28.90 -1.59
C PHE A 138 4.20 -29.73 -2.73
N SER A 139 5.07 -30.26 -3.58
CA SER A 139 4.68 -31.22 -4.61
C SER A 139 5.65 -32.39 -4.68
N LEU A 140 5.09 -33.55 -5.01
CA LEU A 140 5.81 -34.79 -5.22
C LEU A 140 5.40 -35.35 -6.58
N ARG A 141 6.38 -35.66 -7.42
CA ARG A 141 6.15 -36.28 -8.73
C ARG A 141 6.95 -37.58 -8.82
N TYR A 142 6.27 -38.65 -9.17
CA TYR A 142 6.89 -39.93 -9.52
C TYR A 142 6.92 -40.08 -11.05
N SER A 143 8.00 -40.65 -11.58
CA SER A 143 8.18 -40.92 -13.01
C SER A 143 8.83 -42.29 -13.19
N PHE A 144 8.33 -43.07 -14.14
CA PHE A 144 8.71 -44.45 -14.43
C PHE A 144 8.84 -44.70 -15.93
#